data_AF-A0A6S6SPJ7-F1
#
_entry.id   AF-A0A6S6SPJ7-F1
#
_cell.length_a   1.000
_cell.length_b   1.000
_cell.length_c   1.000
_cell.angle_alpha   90.00
_cell.angle_beta   90.00
_cell.angle_gamma   90.00
#
_symmetry.space_group_name_H-M   'P 1'
#
loop_
_entity.id
_entity.type
_entity.pdbx_description
1 polymer ?
#
loop_
_entity_poly.entity_id
_entity_poly.type
_entity_poly.pdbx_seq_one_letter_code
_entity_poly.pdbx_strand_id
1 'polypeptide(L)'
;MKSLKILGLAIFIFSFVLLIVSISLSRHQLSDAAIAPMKKYHGLMLKEQAGEDFDKEYASNLAFISGMDVLLHKTQAALETASGVDPANKVWNATNLPDGVSEWDYRMSDYDIKSYTAALTTATATGGMLPNNVGVFFFLIFVLGTIGALMYILSDMKKLPGIKHDGLFQSQFTKGIVPIVQSLAVATVILISCYLAYIEPQAQVYFVGTALFTLFVLMLIFLAERRERKGPWSPSKTSIGNGWMGVVIGTFLITFYIILYFYPHYIANWILLVDPVKQFLSGGKHADQWFLYGFLYCLVMVVMGIRMLVKYRHNKYQLIRTGSVIFFQLAFAFLLPEILGRLNNPAVNLLNPWPLNYGFYSKGSLDAMLVENNNYFLGMHVGTGMFIWGILLTLVVVPLFTYLYGKRWYCSWVCGCGGLAETLGDPFRQLSDKSVRAWRIERYVIHAVMVFVTVMTLVLIYYYYTGEKTISLYFFELNADSIKTWYGFLIGSVFAGVVGTGFYPLMGNRMWCRYGCPLAGLMGLVQRFKSRFRITTNGGQCISCGNCSTYCEMGIDVRHYAQRGQDIVRASCVGCGVCSAVCPRGVLRLENSGEDMDDRALDVRNIHVKMDDVTYL
;
A
#
# COMPACT_ATOMS: atom_id res chain seq x y z
N MET A 1 -31.72 -14.99 4.92
CA MET A 1 -30.27 -14.93 4.61
C MET A 1 -29.89 -13.78 3.68
N LYS A 2 -30.57 -13.60 2.54
CA LYS A 2 -30.43 -12.38 1.71
C LYS A 2 -30.65 -11.11 2.54
N SER A 3 -31.65 -11.10 3.43
CA SER A 3 -31.93 -9.98 4.33
C SER A 3 -30.78 -9.65 5.28
N LEU A 4 -30.08 -10.66 5.85
CA LEU A 4 -28.92 -10.45 6.72
C LEU A 4 -27.73 -9.84 5.94
N LYS A 5 -27.52 -10.27 4.69
CA LYS A 5 -26.52 -9.67 3.80
C LYS A 5 -26.84 -8.23 3.44
N ILE A 6 -28.09 -7.96 3.10
CA ILE A 6 -28.55 -6.61 2.74
C ILE A 6 -28.40 -5.69 3.96
N LEU A 7 -28.79 -6.15 5.14
CA LEU A 7 -28.63 -5.42 6.39
C LEU A 7 -27.16 -5.14 6.71
N GLY A 8 -26.29 -6.16 6.66
CA GLY A 8 -24.86 -5.99 6.90
C GLY A 8 -24.19 -5.03 5.90
N LEU A 9 -24.60 -5.11 4.62
CA LEU A 9 -24.14 -4.18 3.59
C LEU A 9 -24.64 -2.75 3.84
N ALA A 10 -25.92 -2.57 4.21
CA ALA A 10 -26.48 -1.25 4.50
C ALA A 10 -25.77 -0.58 5.69
N ILE A 11 -25.50 -1.34 6.75
CA ILE A 11 -24.72 -0.87 7.91
C ILE A 11 -23.31 -0.46 7.49
N PHE A 12 -22.62 -1.29 6.70
CA PHE A 12 -21.29 -0.96 6.21
C PHE A 12 -21.28 0.30 5.33
N ILE A 13 -22.24 0.44 4.41
CA ILE A 13 -22.37 1.63 3.56
C ILE A 13 -22.64 2.87 4.41
N PHE A 14 -23.52 2.78 5.40
CA PHE A 14 -23.77 3.88 6.33
C PHE A 14 -22.49 4.33 7.04
N SER A 15 -21.74 3.40 7.64
CA SER A 15 -20.47 3.70 8.31
C SER A 15 -19.42 4.28 7.34
N PHE A 16 -19.38 3.80 6.10
CA PHE A 16 -18.45 4.30 5.08
C PHE A 16 -18.82 5.71 4.59
N VAL A 17 -20.10 5.99 4.39
CA VAL A 17 -20.58 7.35 4.06
C VAL A 17 -20.28 8.29 5.22
N LEU A 18 -20.51 7.85 6.46
CA LEU A 18 -20.19 8.64 7.65
C LEU A 18 -18.69 8.94 7.76
N LEU A 19 -17.82 7.99 7.39
CA LEU A 19 -16.37 8.21 7.29
C LEU A 19 -16.02 9.28 6.25
N ILE A 20 -16.67 9.31 5.09
CA ILE A 20 -16.40 10.34 4.07
C ILE A 20 -16.90 11.71 4.54
N VAL A 21 -18.11 11.78 5.09
CA VAL A 21 -18.71 13.04 5.58
C VAL A 21 -17.91 13.61 6.74
N SER A 22 -17.29 12.76 7.57
CA SER A 22 -16.52 13.17 8.75
C SER A 22 -15.35 14.11 8.45
N ILE A 23 -14.84 14.13 7.21
CA ILE A 23 -13.82 15.09 6.75
C ILE A 23 -14.29 16.55 6.97
N SER A 24 -15.58 16.81 6.89
CA SER A 24 -16.16 18.16 6.93
C SER A 24 -16.77 18.57 8.28
N LEU A 25 -16.84 17.68 9.28
CA LEU A 25 -17.63 17.87 10.51
C LEU A 25 -16.91 18.58 11.66
N SER A 26 -15.78 19.24 11.39
CA SER A 26 -14.99 20.01 12.38
C SER A 26 -15.05 21.50 12.09
N ARG A 27 -15.01 22.29 13.16
CA ARG A 27 -14.81 23.73 13.16
C ARG A 27 -13.47 24.05 13.78
N HIS A 28 -12.83 25.09 13.28
CA HIS A 28 -11.47 25.43 13.64
C HIS A 28 -11.36 26.87 14.11
N GLN A 29 -10.59 27.07 15.17
CA GLN A 29 -10.23 28.41 15.65
C GLN A 29 -8.74 28.41 16.00
N LEU A 30 -8.01 29.40 15.51
CA LEU A 30 -6.61 29.63 15.85
C LEU A 30 -6.51 29.99 17.33
N SER A 31 -5.47 29.49 17.99
CA SER A 31 -5.19 29.78 19.39
C SER A 31 -3.68 29.83 19.62
N ASP A 32 -3.27 30.53 20.68
CA ASP A 32 -1.85 30.60 21.05
C ASP A 32 -1.25 29.22 21.35
N ALA A 33 -2.06 28.29 21.87
CA ALA A 33 -1.65 26.91 22.11
C ALA A 33 -1.38 26.14 20.81
N ALA A 34 -2.12 26.42 19.73
CA ALA A 34 -1.92 25.78 18.43
C ALA A 34 -0.64 26.26 17.74
N ILE A 35 -0.16 27.47 18.07
CA ILE A 35 1.01 28.09 17.44
C ILE A 35 2.31 27.78 18.19
N ALA A 36 2.22 27.44 19.48
CA ALA A 36 3.36 27.09 20.33
C ALA A 36 4.34 26.04 19.74
N PRO A 37 3.92 25.03 18.95
CA PRO A 37 4.84 24.05 18.35
C PRO A 37 5.63 24.59 17.15
N MET A 38 5.26 25.76 16.60
CA MET A 38 5.96 26.34 15.45
C MET A 38 7.28 27.01 15.86
N LYS A 39 8.17 27.22 14.88
CA LYS A 39 9.38 28.01 15.12
C LYS A 39 8.97 29.40 15.61
N LYS A 40 9.69 29.91 16.61
CA LYS A 40 9.35 31.14 17.36
C LYS A 40 9.00 32.31 16.43
N TYR A 41 9.84 32.58 15.43
CA TYR A 41 9.64 33.69 14.50
C TYR A 41 8.47 33.46 13.53
N HIS A 42 8.25 32.22 13.10
CA HIS A 42 7.13 31.88 12.23
C HIS A 42 5.79 32.08 12.95
N GLY A 43 5.70 31.63 14.21
CA GLY A 43 4.48 31.78 15.02
C GLY A 43 4.15 33.23 15.36
N LEU A 44 5.16 34.04 15.67
CA LEU A 44 4.99 35.49 15.93
C LEU A 44 4.52 36.22 14.67
N MET A 45 5.18 35.98 13.53
CA MET A 45 4.82 36.63 12.27
C MET A 45 3.44 36.17 11.77
N LEU A 46 3.08 34.90 11.99
CA LEU A 46 1.74 34.41 11.68
C LEU A 46 0.67 35.14 12.49
N LYS A 47 0.91 35.35 13.80
CA LYS A 47 -0.01 36.08 14.67
C LYS A 47 -0.16 37.54 14.25
N GLU A 48 0.93 38.18 13.83
CA GLU A 48 0.92 39.55 13.30
C GLU A 48 0.14 39.64 11.98
N GLN A 49 0.37 38.72 11.04
CA GLN A 49 -0.34 38.71 9.75
C GLN A 49 -1.79 38.26 9.85
N ALA A 50 -2.14 37.49 10.88
CA ALA A 50 -3.52 37.08 11.14
C ALA A 50 -4.37 38.24 11.64
N GLY A 51 -3.82 39.15 12.47
CA GLY A 51 -4.56 40.30 12.99
C GLY A 51 -5.95 39.93 13.54
N GLU A 52 -7.01 40.52 12.99
CA GLU A 52 -8.40 40.23 13.36
C GLU A 52 -8.90 38.84 12.91
N ASP A 53 -8.27 38.22 11.90
CA ASP A 53 -8.59 36.86 11.45
C ASP A 53 -8.04 35.78 12.41
N PHE A 54 -7.27 36.14 13.44
CA PHE A 54 -6.72 35.19 14.42
C PHE A 54 -7.80 34.53 15.27
N ASP A 55 -8.86 35.25 15.63
CA ASP A 55 -9.95 34.71 16.45
C ASP A 55 -11.14 34.21 15.62
N LYS A 56 -10.99 34.18 14.29
CA LYS A 56 -12.06 33.78 13.38
C LYS A 56 -12.36 32.28 13.47
N GLU A 57 -13.64 31.96 13.65
CA GLU A 57 -14.12 30.58 13.59
C GLU A 57 -14.35 30.17 12.14
N TYR A 58 -13.66 29.11 11.71
CA TYR A 58 -13.86 28.48 10.41
C TYR A 58 -14.87 27.35 10.54
N ALA A 59 -15.93 27.42 9.72
CA ALA A 59 -17.07 26.50 9.81
C ALA A 59 -16.78 25.06 9.34
N SER A 60 -15.69 24.84 8.60
CA SER A 60 -15.29 23.52 8.10
C SER A 60 -13.77 23.39 8.04
N ASN A 61 -13.28 22.14 8.10
CA ASN A 61 -11.86 21.81 7.91
C ASN A 61 -11.27 22.37 6.61
N LEU A 62 -12.03 22.23 5.53
CA LEU A 62 -11.65 22.67 4.19
C LEU A 62 -11.43 24.19 4.14
N ALA A 63 -12.42 24.95 4.62
CA ALA A 63 -12.34 26.40 4.70
C ALA A 63 -11.16 26.88 5.57
N PHE A 64 -10.85 26.15 6.65
CA PHE A 64 -9.69 26.44 7.48
C PHE A 64 -8.38 26.22 6.72
N ILE A 65 -8.22 25.08 6.04
CA ILE A 65 -7.02 24.77 5.25
C ILE A 65 -6.79 25.84 4.18
N SER A 66 -7.82 26.23 3.43
CA SER A 66 -7.70 27.26 2.40
C SER A 66 -7.32 28.63 2.99
N GLY A 67 -7.94 29.01 4.12
CA GLY A 67 -7.59 30.24 4.83
C GLY A 67 -6.16 30.24 5.36
N MET A 68 -5.71 29.11 5.90
CA MET A 68 -4.36 28.96 6.45
C MET A 68 -3.28 28.92 5.38
N ASP A 69 -3.52 28.30 4.22
CA ASP A 69 -2.58 28.29 3.11
C ASP A 69 -2.28 29.72 2.63
N VAL A 70 -3.32 30.53 2.48
CA VAL A 70 -3.19 31.96 2.14
C VAL A 70 -2.44 32.73 3.24
N LEU A 71 -2.79 32.50 4.51
CA LEU A 71 -2.17 33.19 5.64
C LEU A 71 -0.69 32.82 5.81
N LEU A 72 -0.34 31.55 5.63
CA LEU A 72 1.03 31.06 5.70
C LEU A 72 1.87 31.59 4.54
N HIS A 73 1.34 31.63 3.31
CA HIS A 73 2.05 32.27 2.19
C HIS A 73 2.23 33.78 2.37
N LYS A 74 1.24 34.48 2.96
CA LYS A 74 1.43 35.89 3.37
C LYS A 74 2.53 36.04 4.42
N THR A 75 2.55 35.14 5.41
CA THR A 75 3.58 35.12 6.45
C THR A 75 4.96 34.85 5.87
N GLN A 76 5.07 33.95 4.88
CA GLN A 76 6.30 33.68 4.14
C GLN A 76 6.81 34.94 3.44
N ALA A 77 5.96 35.59 2.65
CA ALA A 77 6.31 36.80 1.92
C ALA A 77 6.73 37.93 2.87
N ALA A 78 6.07 38.04 4.03
CA ALA A 78 6.41 39.03 5.04
C ALA A 78 7.78 38.74 5.71
N LEU A 79 8.09 37.48 6.02
CA LEU A 79 9.41 37.06 6.51
C LEU A 79 10.51 37.28 5.47
N GLU A 80 10.24 36.99 4.19
CA GLU A 80 11.17 37.25 3.08
C GLU A 80 11.42 38.74 2.87
N THR A 81 10.38 39.58 3.03
CA THR A 81 10.53 41.04 2.97
C THR A 81 11.34 41.58 4.15
N ALA A 82 11.12 41.04 5.36
CA ALA A 82 11.85 41.45 6.56
C ALA A 82 13.33 41.03 6.54
N SER A 83 13.66 39.88 5.94
CA SER A 83 15.03 39.35 5.84
C SER A 83 15.83 39.89 4.64
N GLY A 84 15.14 40.45 3.65
CA GLY A 84 15.70 41.15 2.48
C GLY A 84 16.14 40.22 1.34
N VAL A 85 15.19 39.75 0.51
CA VAL A 85 15.46 38.89 -0.66
C VAL A 85 15.68 39.72 -1.94
N ASP A 86 16.67 39.35 -2.77
CA ASP A 86 16.86 39.91 -4.13
C ASP A 86 15.79 39.33 -5.09
N PRO A 87 14.80 40.13 -5.56
CA PRO A 87 13.69 39.64 -6.35
C PRO A 87 14.09 39.09 -7.73
N ALA A 88 15.27 39.48 -8.24
CA ALA A 88 15.69 39.15 -9.60
C ALA A 88 16.25 37.72 -9.75
N ASN A 89 16.85 37.16 -8.69
CA ASN A 89 17.63 35.91 -8.78
C ASN A 89 17.04 34.74 -7.96
N LYS A 90 15.96 34.96 -7.17
CA LYS A 90 15.37 33.95 -6.26
C LYS A 90 16.39 33.32 -5.28
N VAL A 91 17.47 34.02 -4.97
CA VAL A 91 18.45 33.60 -3.97
C VAL A 91 18.11 34.31 -2.66
N TRP A 92 17.88 33.54 -1.60
CA TRP A 92 17.66 34.09 -0.27
C TRP A 92 18.99 34.62 0.26
N ASN A 93 19.10 35.94 0.40
CA ASN A 93 20.28 36.60 0.95
C ASN A 93 19.88 37.21 2.29
N ALA A 94 20.28 36.60 3.40
CA ALA A 94 20.08 37.20 4.72
C ALA A 94 20.85 38.53 4.82
N THR A 95 20.16 39.65 4.59
CA THR A 95 20.76 40.97 4.77
C THR A 95 20.43 41.54 6.14
N ASN A 96 19.28 41.17 6.73
CA ASN A 96 18.83 41.63 8.05
C ASN A 96 18.30 40.47 8.92
N LEU A 97 19.19 39.66 9.51
CA LEU A 97 18.83 38.67 10.53
C LEU A 97 19.02 39.25 11.94
N PRO A 98 18.16 38.92 12.93
CA PRO A 98 18.43 39.22 14.33
C PRO A 98 19.72 38.51 14.79
N ASP A 99 20.51 39.19 15.64
CA ASP A 99 21.80 38.67 16.13
C ASP A 99 21.65 37.28 16.77
N GLY A 100 22.43 36.31 16.25
CA GLY A 100 22.48 34.94 16.77
C GLY A 100 21.41 33.96 16.26
N VAL A 101 20.56 34.35 15.29
CA VAL A 101 19.54 33.46 14.69
C VAL A 101 20.06 32.82 13.41
N SER A 102 19.90 31.51 13.26
CA SER A 102 20.29 30.80 12.04
C SER A 102 19.31 31.08 10.89
N GLU A 103 19.80 31.08 9.64
CA GLU A 103 18.97 31.25 8.43
C GLU A 103 17.75 30.31 8.43
N TRP A 104 17.95 29.05 8.81
CA TRP A 104 16.92 28.02 8.76
C TRP A 104 15.86 28.17 9.86
N ASP A 105 16.13 28.94 10.91
CA ASP A 105 15.16 29.23 11.98
C ASP A 105 14.24 30.40 11.65
N TYR A 106 14.67 31.27 10.72
CA TYR A 106 13.93 32.46 10.29
C TYR A 106 13.27 32.29 8.92
N ARG A 107 13.90 31.53 8.02
CA ARG A 107 13.38 31.26 6.68
C ARG A 107 12.28 30.19 6.75
N MET A 108 11.08 30.56 6.29
CA MET A 108 9.99 29.62 6.11
C MET A 108 10.06 28.99 4.71
N SER A 109 10.26 27.67 4.66
CA SER A 109 10.28 26.91 3.42
C SER A 109 8.88 26.39 3.02
N ASP A 110 8.71 26.00 1.75
CA ASP A 110 7.47 25.33 1.30
C ASP A 110 7.17 24.03 2.07
N TYR A 111 8.21 23.39 2.63
CA TYR A 111 8.04 22.23 3.51
C TYR A 111 7.45 22.64 4.87
N ASP A 112 7.90 23.75 5.43
CA ASP A 112 7.38 24.29 6.69
C ASP A 112 5.90 24.67 6.56
N ILE A 113 5.49 25.29 5.44
CA ILE A 113 4.09 25.63 5.16
C ILE A 113 3.21 24.38 5.18
N LYS A 114 3.61 23.32 4.48
CA LYS A 114 2.86 22.05 4.46
C LYS A 114 2.80 21.39 5.83
N SER A 115 3.90 21.42 6.57
CA SER A 115 4.00 20.86 7.93
C SER A 115 3.10 21.60 8.91
N TYR A 116 3.16 22.94 8.92
CA TYR A 116 2.34 23.78 9.78
C TYR A 116 0.87 23.71 9.44
N THR A 117 0.50 23.68 8.16
CA THR A 117 -0.89 23.51 7.75
C THR A 117 -1.48 22.24 8.36
N ALA A 118 -0.76 21.11 8.27
CA ALA A 118 -1.22 19.85 8.86
C ALA A 118 -1.29 19.91 10.40
N ALA A 119 -0.26 20.43 11.06
CA ALA A 119 -0.20 20.53 12.52
C ALA A 119 -1.28 21.46 13.09
N LEU A 120 -1.47 22.63 12.49
CA LEU A 120 -2.49 23.60 12.87
C LEU A 120 -3.89 23.04 12.65
N THR A 121 -4.12 22.34 11.54
CA THR A 121 -5.44 21.73 11.27
C THR A 121 -5.83 20.74 12.38
N THR A 122 -4.90 19.93 12.86
CA THR A 122 -5.18 19.02 14.00
C THR A 122 -5.28 19.74 15.34
N ALA A 123 -4.46 20.76 15.59
CA ALA A 123 -4.40 21.45 16.88
C ALA A 123 -5.56 22.44 17.11
N THR A 124 -6.15 22.96 16.04
CA THR A 124 -7.21 24.00 16.08
C THR A 124 -8.62 23.44 16.03
N ALA A 125 -8.78 22.11 15.98
CA ALA A 125 -10.09 21.45 15.95
C ALA A 125 -10.80 21.56 17.32
N THR A 126 -11.27 22.76 17.66
CA THR A 126 -11.81 23.12 18.99
C THR A 126 -13.33 23.01 19.08
N GLY A 127 -14.04 22.90 17.95
CA GLY A 127 -15.51 22.82 17.92
C GLY A 127 -16.07 21.98 16.78
N GLY A 128 -17.34 21.58 16.86
CA GLY A 128 -18.03 20.79 15.82
C GLY A 128 -18.64 19.48 16.33
N MET A 129 -19.33 18.75 15.45
CA MET A 129 -20.01 17.51 15.82
C MET A 129 -19.02 16.39 16.14
N LEU A 130 -17.86 16.39 15.46
CA LEU A 130 -16.86 15.34 15.55
C LEU A 130 -15.86 15.52 16.71
N PRO A 131 -15.19 16.68 16.92
CA PRO A 131 -14.22 16.83 18.01
C PRO A 131 -14.82 16.63 19.42
N ASN A 132 -16.11 16.93 19.60
CA ASN A 132 -16.82 16.74 20.87
C ASN A 132 -17.30 15.30 21.10
N ASN A 133 -17.48 14.51 20.03
CA ASN A 133 -18.08 13.16 20.10
C ASN A 133 -17.19 12.09 19.43
N VAL A 134 -15.87 12.23 19.55
CA VAL A 134 -14.88 11.34 18.90
C VAL A 134 -15.19 9.86 19.15
N GLY A 135 -15.52 9.49 20.39
CA GLY A 135 -15.84 8.10 20.74
C GLY A 135 -17.09 7.55 20.03
N VAL A 136 -18.12 8.36 19.85
CA VAL A 136 -19.35 7.97 19.14
C VAL A 136 -19.07 7.77 17.65
N PHE A 137 -18.36 8.72 17.02
CA PHE A 137 -17.98 8.58 15.61
C PHE A 137 -17.04 7.40 15.39
N PHE A 138 -16.09 7.15 16.30
CA PHE A 138 -15.23 5.96 16.26
C PHE A 138 -16.06 4.67 16.27
N PHE A 139 -17.04 4.58 17.17
CA PHE A 139 -17.94 3.43 17.25
C PHE A 139 -18.78 3.27 15.97
N LEU A 140 -19.42 4.33 15.50
CA LEU A 140 -20.29 4.29 14.31
C LEU A 140 -19.53 3.99 13.02
N ILE A 141 -18.28 4.46 12.90
CA ILE A 141 -17.48 4.27 11.69
C ILE A 141 -16.77 2.92 11.73
N PHE A 142 -15.94 2.66 12.75
CA PHE A 142 -15.05 1.50 12.74
C PHE A 142 -15.70 0.26 13.33
N VAL A 143 -16.36 0.37 14.49
CA VAL A 143 -16.95 -0.80 15.17
C VAL A 143 -18.18 -1.29 14.41
N LEU A 144 -19.14 -0.39 14.19
CA LEU A 144 -20.38 -0.71 13.48
C LEU A 144 -20.11 -1.10 12.01
N GLY A 145 -19.17 -0.42 11.34
CA GLY A 145 -18.73 -0.77 9.99
C GLY A 145 -18.12 -2.18 9.93
N THR A 146 -17.27 -2.54 10.90
CA THR A 146 -16.70 -3.89 11.01
C THR A 146 -17.78 -4.95 11.24
N ILE A 147 -18.74 -4.67 12.13
CA ILE A 147 -19.88 -5.57 12.38
C ILE A 147 -20.70 -5.76 11.09
N GLY A 148 -21.03 -4.69 10.38
CA GLY A 148 -21.75 -4.75 9.10
C GLY A 148 -21.01 -5.59 8.05
N ALA A 149 -19.70 -5.39 7.90
CA ALA A 149 -18.85 -6.18 7.01
C ALA A 149 -18.81 -7.66 7.41
N LEU A 150 -18.64 -7.97 8.70
CA LEU A 150 -18.63 -9.34 9.21
C LEU A 150 -20.00 -10.03 9.04
N MET A 151 -21.11 -9.33 9.27
CA MET A 151 -22.45 -9.86 9.01
C MET A 151 -22.62 -10.25 7.54
N TYR A 152 -22.12 -9.42 6.62
CA TYR A 152 -22.12 -9.73 5.19
C TYR A 152 -21.27 -10.96 4.88
N ILE A 153 -20.05 -11.06 5.42
CA ILE A 153 -19.10 -12.14 5.17
C ILE A 153 -19.56 -13.47 5.79
N LEU A 154 -19.91 -13.48 7.08
CA LEU A 154 -20.22 -14.70 7.84
C LEU A 154 -21.51 -15.37 7.35
N SER A 155 -22.40 -14.63 6.70
CA SER A 155 -23.57 -15.21 6.03
C SER A 155 -23.20 -16.24 4.94
N ASP A 156 -21.97 -16.21 4.41
CA ASP A 156 -21.46 -17.19 3.44
C ASP A 156 -21.00 -18.51 4.06
N MET A 157 -20.92 -18.63 5.39
CA MET A 157 -20.52 -19.88 6.05
C MET A 157 -21.47 -21.04 5.75
N LYS A 158 -22.77 -20.76 5.60
CA LYS A 158 -23.80 -21.78 5.33
C LYS A 158 -23.85 -22.26 3.88
N LYS A 159 -23.04 -21.69 2.98
CA LYS A 159 -22.92 -22.20 1.60
C LYS A 159 -22.24 -23.57 1.61
N LEU A 160 -22.71 -24.47 0.75
CA LEU A 160 -22.13 -25.80 0.58
C LEU A 160 -20.61 -25.73 0.31
N PRO A 161 -19.84 -26.70 0.84
CA PRO A 161 -18.40 -26.80 0.60
C PRO A 161 -18.13 -27.06 -0.89
N GLY A 162 -17.19 -26.31 -1.46
CA GLY A 162 -16.74 -26.50 -2.84
C GLY A 162 -16.32 -25.20 -3.50
N ILE A 163 -15.35 -25.29 -4.41
CA ILE A 163 -15.12 -24.21 -5.38
C ILE A 163 -16.27 -24.31 -6.36
N LYS A 164 -17.27 -23.47 -6.15
CA LYS A 164 -18.35 -23.41 -7.10
C LYS A 164 -17.77 -23.05 -8.47
N HIS A 165 -18.27 -23.72 -9.51
CA HIS A 165 -18.06 -23.30 -10.90
C HIS A 165 -18.68 -21.91 -11.21
N ASP A 166 -19.21 -21.21 -10.20
CA ASP A 166 -19.63 -19.80 -10.17
C ASP A 166 -18.49 -18.87 -10.63
N GLY A 167 -18.24 -18.84 -11.95
CA GLY A 167 -17.25 -17.98 -12.59
C GLY A 167 -16.10 -18.68 -13.32
N LEU A 168 -16.19 -20.00 -13.58
CA LEU A 168 -15.20 -20.70 -14.42
C LEU A 168 -15.32 -20.33 -15.91
N PHE A 169 -16.52 -19.92 -16.34
CA PHE A 169 -16.85 -19.47 -17.70
C PHE A 169 -17.84 -18.30 -17.67
N GLN A 170 -17.63 -17.32 -16.80
CA GLN A 170 -18.39 -16.07 -16.89
C GLN A 170 -17.45 -14.95 -17.33
N SER A 171 -17.93 -14.15 -18.29
CA SER A 171 -17.26 -12.91 -18.69
C SER A 171 -16.99 -12.07 -17.43
N GLN A 172 -15.95 -11.24 -17.48
CA GLN A 172 -15.51 -10.41 -16.35
C GLN A 172 -16.61 -9.47 -15.78
N PHE A 173 -17.80 -9.45 -16.38
CA PHE A 173 -18.88 -8.52 -16.17
C PHE A 173 -20.04 -9.00 -15.28
N THR A 174 -20.04 -10.21 -14.71
CA THR A 174 -21.19 -10.70 -13.90
C THR A 174 -20.94 -10.75 -12.39
N LYS A 175 -19.77 -10.34 -11.89
CA LYS A 175 -19.56 -10.23 -10.43
C LYS A 175 -19.99 -8.87 -9.91
N GLY A 176 -21.14 -8.80 -9.23
CA GLY A 176 -21.58 -7.60 -8.52
C GLY A 176 -22.93 -7.75 -7.81
N ILE A 177 -23.06 -7.10 -6.65
CA ILE A 177 -24.30 -6.89 -5.87
C ILE A 177 -25.36 -6.19 -6.75
N VAL A 178 -26.65 -6.23 -6.36
CA VAL A 178 -27.78 -5.65 -7.11
C VAL A 178 -27.41 -4.26 -7.69
N PRO A 179 -27.56 -4.04 -9.01
CA PRO A 179 -27.08 -2.83 -9.69
C PRO A 179 -27.66 -1.52 -9.14
N ILE A 180 -28.85 -1.58 -8.53
CA ILE A 180 -29.49 -0.43 -7.88
C ILE A 180 -28.69 0.08 -6.67
N VAL A 181 -28.22 -0.82 -5.81
CA VAL A 181 -27.46 -0.44 -4.60
C VAL A 181 -26.09 0.11 -4.98
N GLN A 182 -25.53 -0.37 -6.08
CA GLN A 182 -24.27 0.11 -6.66
C GLN A 182 -24.43 1.50 -7.29
N SER A 183 -25.49 1.69 -8.07
CA SER A 183 -25.80 2.98 -8.70
C SER A 183 -26.05 4.05 -7.64
N LEU A 184 -26.72 3.70 -6.54
CA LEU A 184 -26.92 4.61 -5.41
C LEU A 184 -25.60 4.94 -4.70
N ALA A 185 -24.75 3.96 -4.39
CA ALA A 185 -23.46 4.21 -3.73
C ALA A 185 -22.50 5.06 -4.60
N VAL A 186 -22.45 4.78 -5.90
CA VAL A 186 -21.63 5.54 -6.86
C VAL A 186 -22.22 6.94 -7.08
N ALA A 187 -23.53 7.06 -7.24
CA ALA A 187 -24.20 8.36 -7.32
C ALA A 187 -23.96 9.18 -6.06
N THR A 188 -23.99 8.58 -4.86
CA THR A 188 -23.67 9.31 -3.63
C THR A 188 -22.21 9.76 -3.58
N VAL A 189 -21.24 8.94 -4.01
CA VAL A 189 -19.82 9.34 -4.03
C VAL A 189 -19.57 10.44 -5.05
N ILE A 190 -20.17 10.34 -6.24
CA ILE A 190 -20.08 11.37 -7.30
C ILE A 190 -20.75 12.65 -6.83
N LEU A 191 -21.97 12.57 -6.25
CA LEU A 191 -22.68 13.74 -5.72
C LEU A 191 -21.91 14.40 -4.58
N ILE A 192 -21.31 13.64 -3.67
CA ILE A 192 -20.45 14.18 -2.59
C ILE A 192 -19.19 14.82 -3.19
N SER A 193 -18.56 14.20 -4.19
CA SER A 193 -17.38 14.77 -4.87
C SER A 193 -17.71 16.04 -5.66
N CYS A 194 -18.86 16.09 -6.34
CA CYS A 194 -19.36 17.28 -7.02
C CYS A 194 -19.74 18.39 -6.02
N TYR A 195 -20.34 18.02 -4.88
CA TYR A 195 -20.69 18.95 -3.81
C TYR A 195 -19.43 19.56 -3.16
N LEU A 196 -18.41 18.75 -2.89
CA LEU A 196 -17.11 19.22 -2.40
C LEU A 196 -16.41 20.13 -3.42
N ALA A 197 -16.52 19.84 -4.72
CA ALA A 197 -15.98 20.68 -5.79
C ALA A 197 -16.75 22.00 -6.00
N TYR A 198 -18.05 22.03 -5.67
CA TYR A 198 -18.88 23.23 -5.72
C TYR A 198 -18.57 24.21 -4.57
N ILE A 199 -18.25 23.69 -3.39
CA ILE A 199 -17.98 24.50 -2.20
C ILE A 199 -16.61 25.18 -2.24
N GLU A 200 -15.62 24.59 -2.92
CA GLU A 200 -14.24 25.08 -2.81
C GLU A 200 -13.48 25.09 -4.17
N PRO A 201 -13.08 26.28 -4.68
CA PRO A 201 -12.43 26.42 -5.99
C PRO A 201 -11.10 25.66 -6.15
N GLN A 202 -10.37 25.40 -5.05
CA GLN A 202 -9.10 24.65 -5.09
C GLN A 202 -9.30 23.12 -5.17
N ALA A 203 -10.46 22.61 -4.74
CA ALA A 203 -10.85 21.22 -4.93
C ALA A 203 -11.20 20.88 -6.39
N GLN A 204 -11.26 21.88 -7.28
CA GLN A 204 -11.42 21.68 -8.72
C GLN A 204 -10.23 20.91 -9.32
N VAL A 205 -9.00 21.09 -8.83
CA VAL A 205 -7.84 20.31 -9.31
C VAL A 205 -7.99 18.84 -8.97
N TYR A 206 -8.52 18.53 -7.78
CA TYR A 206 -8.84 17.18 -7.32
C TYR A 206 -9.95 16.54 -8.17
N PHE A 207 -11.04 17.28 -8.41
CA PHE A 207 -12.16 16.80 -9.22
C PHE A 207 -11.80 16.65 -10.71
N VAL A 208 -11.11 17.62 -11.30
CA VAL A 208 -10.66 17.58 -12.69
C VAL A 208 -9.59 16.52 -12.90
N GLY A 209 -8.65 16.37 -11.96
CA GLY A 209 -7.61 15.33 -12.00
C GLY A 209 -8.20 13.93 -11.91
N THR A 210 -9.13 13.69 -10.98
CA THR A 210 -9.83 12.41 -10.85
C THR A 210 -10.74 12.15 -12.05
N ALA A 211 -11.44 13.16 -12.57
CA ALA A 211 -12.28 13.04 -13.76
C ALA A 211 -11.45 12.72 -15.01
N LEU A 212 -10.36 13.44 -15.26
CA LEU A 212 -9.45 13.20 -16.39
C LEU A 212 -8.76 11.84 -16.30
N PHE A 213 -8.29 11.45 -15.11
CA PHE A 213 -7.73 10.12 -14.90
C PHE A 213 -8.77 9.02 -15.14
N THR A 214 -9.99 9.22 -14.63
CA THR A 214 -11.10 8.28 -14.85
C THR A 214 -11.44 8.20 -16.34
N LEU A 215 -11.52 9.33 -17.05
CA LEU A 215 -11.76 9.40 -18.51
C LEU A 215 -10.63 8.72 -19.31
N PHE A 216 -9.38 8.91 -18.90
CA PHE A 216 -8.21 8.26 -19.50
C PHE A 216 -8.23 6.74 -19.28
N VAL A 217 -8.54 6.28 -18.07
CA VAL A 217 -8.69 4.84 -17.76
C VAL A 217 -9.85 4.25 -18.55
N LEU A 218 -10.98 4.95 -18.66
CA LEU A 218 -12.12 4.54 -19.47
C LEU A 218 -11.78 4.48 -20.96
N MET A 219 -11.00 5.44 -21.47
CA MET A 219 -10.47 5.43 -22.83
C MET A 219 -9.54 4.21 -23.05
N LEU A 220 -8.62 3.93 -22.13
CA LEU A 220 -7.75 2.76 -22.21
C LEU A 220 -8.55 1.45 -22.21
N ILE A 221 -9.59 1.35 -21.39
CA ILE A 221 -10.51 0.22 -21.38
C ILE A 221 -11.23 0.11 -22.71
N PHE A 222 -11.79 1.20 -23.23
CA PHE A 222 -12.46 1.22 -24.53
C PHE A 222 -11.52 0.76 -25.67
N LEU A 223 -10.25 1.17 -25.62
CA LEU A 223 -9.23 0.74 -26.58
C LEU A 223 -8.81 -0.72 -26.39
N ALA A 224 -8.75 -1.22 -25.16
CA ALA A 224 -8.47 -2.62 -24.85
C ALA A 224 -9.62 -3.54 -25.27
N GLU A 225 -10.87 -3.16 -24.98
CA GLU A 225 -12.07 -3.85 -25.45
C GLU A 225 -12.15 -3.88 -26.98
N ARG A 226 -11.75 -2.80 -27.66
CA ARG A 226 -11.66 -2.76 -29.13
C ARG A 226 -10.65 -3.79 -29.69
N ARG A 227 -9.60 -4.12 -28.93
CA ARG A 227 -8.62 -5.17 -29.29
C ARG A 227 -9.17 -6.58 -29.06
N GLU A 228 -9.85 -6.82 -27.94
CA GLU A 228 -10.38 -8.16 -27.63
C GLU A 228 -11.51 -8.60 -28.56
N ARG A 229 -12.25 -7.66 -29.16
CA ARG A 229 -13.23 -7.95 -30.23
C ARG A 229 -12.64 -8.58 -31.50
N LYS A 230 -11.31 -8.57 -31.69
CA LYS A 230 -10.64 -9.10 -32.90
C LYS A 230 -10.00 -10.48 -32.72
N GLY A 231 -10.06 -11.10 -31.53
CA GLY A 231 -9.52 -12.44 -31.29
C GLY A 231 -10.49 -13.57 -31.66
N PRO A 232 -10.02 -14.76 -32.09
CA PRO A 232 -10.87 -15.91 -32.42
C PRO A 232 -11.59 -16.54 -31.21
N TRP A 233 -11.30 -16.07 -29.99
CA TRP A 233 -11.96 -16.49 -28.75
C TRP A 233 -12.65 -15.27 -28.12
N SER A 234 -13.91 -15.02 -28.51
CA SER A 234 -14.75 -13.98 -27.90
C SER A 234 -15.36 -14.53 -26.61
N PRO A 235 -15.07 -13.98 -25.41
CA PRO A 235 -15.96 -14.19 -24.28
C PRO A 235 -17.32 -13.53 -24.58
N SER A 236 -18.39 -14.10 -24.04
CA SER A 236 -19.78 -13.75 -24.35
C SER A 236 -20.08 -12.25 -24.23
N LYS A 237 -20.79 -11.70 -25.22
CA LYS A 237 -21.43 -10.38 -25.18
C LYS A 237 -22.43 -10.34 -24.02
N THR A 238 -22.08 -9.77 -22.85
CA THR A 238 -23.06 -9.50 -21.79
C THR A 238 -22.59 -8.39 -20.83
N SER A 239 -23.43 -7.36 -20.76
CA SER A 239 -23.50 -6.18 -19.88
C SER A 239 -22.27 -5.26 -19.73
N ILE A 240 -22.44 -4.04 -20.21
CA ILE A 240 -21.67 -2.80 -20.01
C ILE A 240 -21.51 -2.39 -18.51
N GLY A 241 -21.84 -3.26 -17.53
CA GLY A 241 -22.17 -2.85 -16.17
C GLY A 241 -21.05 -2.85 -15.11
N ASN A 242 -19.98 -3.65 -15.22
CA ASN A 242 -19.18 -3.99 -14.02
C ASN A 242 -17.70 -3.57 -14.03
N GLY A 243 -17.13 -3.14 -15.17
CA GLY A 243 -15.76 -2.59 -15.20
C GLY A 243 -15.63 -1.27 -14.40
N TRP A 244 -16.71 -0.47 -14.40
CA TRP A 244 -16.81 0.79 -13.68
C TRP A 244 -16.60 0.66 -12.17
N MET A 245 -17.02 -0.44 -11.54
CA MET A 245 -16.77 -0.62 -10.10
C MET A 245 -15.30 -0.85 -9.78
N GLY A 246 -14.58 -1.58 -10.63
CA GLY A 246 -13.14 -1.72 -10.49
C GLY A 246 -12.44 -0.38 -10.61
N VAL A 247 -12.89 0.45 -11.57
CA VAL A 247 -12.40 1.82 -11.74
C VAL A 247 -12.74 2.70 -10.54
N VAL A 248 -13.97 2.65 -10.01
CA VAL A 248 -14.37 3.46 -8.83
C VAL A 248 -13.57 3.06 -7.60
N ILE A 249 -13.45 1.76 -7.31
CA ILE A 249 -12.67 1.28 -6.16
C ILE A 249 -11.19 1.60 -6.34
N GLY A 250 -10.65 1.39 -7.54
CA GLY A 250 -9.27 1.73 -7.87
C GLY A 250 -9.00 3.24 -7.71
N THR A 251 -9.90 4.08 -8.23
CA THR A 251 -9.83 5.54 -8.10
C THR A 251 -9.92 5.96 -6.64
N PHE A 252 -10.84 5.39 -5.87
CA PHE A 252 -10.95 5.65 -4.43
C PHE A 252 -9.65 5.29 -3.69
N LEU A 253 -9.07 4.11 -3.93
CA LEU A 253 -7.81 3.70 -3.30
C LEU A 253 -6.66 4.61 -3.72
N ILE A 254 -6.50 4.89 -5.02
CA ILE A 254 -5.47 5.82 -5.53
C ILE A 254 -5.60 7.18 -4.85
N THR A 255 -6.82 7.69 -4.78
CA THR A 255 -7.10 9.01 -4.19
C THR A 255 -6.82 9.03 -2.70
N PHE A 256 -7.22 7.98 -1.97
CA PHE A 256 -6.88 7.79 -0.57
C PHE A 256 -5.37 7.83 -0.33
N TYR A 257 -4.58 7.11 -1.13
CA TYR A 257 -3.12 7.11 -1.02
C TYR A 257 -2.49 8.45 -1.40
N ILE A 258 -3.02 9.16 -2.41
CA ILE A 258 -2.55 10.50 -2.77
C ILE A 258 -2.77 11.46 -1.60
N ILE A 259 -3.97 11.47 -1.01
CA ILE A 259 -4.27 12.32 0.15
C ILE A 259 -3.36 11.94 1.32
N LEU A 260 -3.19 10.64 1.60
CA LEU A 260 -2.38 10.16 2.72
C LEU A 260 -0.89 10.55 2.62
N TYR A 261 -0.31 10.51 1.42
CA TYR A 261 1.12 10.81 1.22
C TYR A 261 1.39 12.31 1.01
N PHE A 262 0.52 13.03 0.30
CA PHE A 262 0.79 14.39 -0.17
C PHE A 262 -0.02 15.46 0.54
N TYR A 263 -1.22 15.13 1.01
CA TYR A 263 -2.16 16.10 1.58
C TYR A 263 -2.81 15.62 2.88
N PRO A 264 -2.01 15.28 3.90
CA PRO A 264 -2.53 14.70 5.13
C PRO A 264 -3.45 15.65 5.92
N HIS A 265 -3.36 16.97 5.70
CA HIS A 265 -4.24 17.96 6.32
C HIS A 265 -5.73 17.72 5.99
N TYR A 266 -6.07 17.22 4.80
CA TYR A 266 -7.47 16.91 4.46
C TYR A 266 -8.04 15.73 5.25
N ILE A 267 -7.20 14.87 5.84
CA ILE A 267 -7.62 13.70 6.63
C ILE A 267 -7.35 13.89 8.12
N ALA A 268 -7.11 15.12 8.58
CA ALA A 268 -6.89 15.44 9.99
C ALA A 268 -8.02 14.89 10.90
N ASN A 269 -9.28 15.01 10.47
CA ASN A 269 -10.42 14.47 11.20
C ASN A 269 -10.39 12.94 11.32
N TRP A 270 -9.87 12.23 10.33
CA TRP A 270 -9.69 10.77 10.42
C TRP A 270 -8.57 10.41 11.39
N ILE A 271 -7.51 11.20 11.45
CA ILE A 271 -6.42 11.04 12.41
C ILE A 271 -6.96 11.26 13.83
N LEU A 272 -7.78 12.28 14.03
CA LEU A 272 -8.42 12.58 15.32
C LEU A 272 -9.31 11.43 15.83
N LEU A 273 -10.02 10.73 14.93
CA LEU A 273 -10.83 9.55 15.31
C LEU A 273 -10.01 8.42 15.92
N VAL A 274 -8.77 8.23 15.49
CA VAL A 274 -7.89 7.16 15.98
C VAL A 274 -6.94 7.62 17.09
N ASP A 275 -6.93 8.91 17.42
CA ASP A 275 -6.07 9.50 18.44
C ASP A 275 -6.23 8.86 19.83
N PRO A 276 -7.45 8.60 20.35
CA PRO A 276 -7.62 7.95 21.66
C PRO A 276 -7.00 6.55 21.70
N VAL A 277 -7.02 5.83 20.58
CA VAL A 277 -6.43 4.49 20.46
C VAL A 277 -4.91 4.57 20.53
N LYS A 278 -4.30 5.55 19.85
CA LYS A 278 -2.84 5.73 19.92
C LYS A 278 -2.39 6.21 21.28
N GLN A 279 -3.09 7.15 21.89
CA GLN A 279 -2.76 7.62 23.24
C GLN A 279 -2.76 6.46 24.25
N PHE A 280 -3.73 5.53 24.12
CA PHE A 280 -3.80 4.32 24.92
C PHE A 280 -2.63 3.35 24.68
N LEU A 281 -2.25 3.12 23.41
CA LEU A 281 -1.18 2.18 23.04
C LEU A 281 0.22 2.72 23.34
N SER A 282 0.47 3.98 22.99
CA SER A 282 1.81 4.58 22.89
C SER A 282 2.12 5.56 24.04
N GLY A 283 1.25 5.63 25.07
CA GLY A 283 1.51 6.33 26.32
C GLY A 283 1.41 7.86 26.23
N GLY A 284 0.40 8.39 25.52
CA GLY A 284 0.12 9.83 25.44
C GLY A 284 0.67 10.55 24.21
N LYS A 285 1.19 9.83 23.21
CA LYS A 285 1.58 10.40 21.90
C LYS A 285 0.36 10.56 20.98
N HIS A 286 0.28 11.69 20.27
CA HIS A 286 -0.77 11.96 19.30
C HIS A 286 -0.65 11.13 18.02
N ALA A 287 -1.78 10.82 17.40
CA ALA A 287 -1.91 10.12 16.14
C ALA A 287 -1.40 10.95 14.96
N ASP A 288 -0.85 10.21 14.01
CA ASP A 288 -0.34 10.71 12.74
C ASP A 288 -0.98 9.90 11.60
N GLN A 289 -0.78 10.36 10.38
CA GLN A 289 -1.30 9.72 9.17
C GLN A 289 -0.86 8.25 9.04
N TRP A 290 0.33 7.90 9.53
CA TRP A 290 0.86 6.54 9.45
C TRP A 290 0.21 5.61 10.48
N PHE A 291 -0.13 6.11 11.68
CA PHE A 291 -0.93 5.36 12.63
C PHE A 291 -2.33 5.09 12.07
N LEU A 292 -2.99 6.09 11.47
CA LEU A 292 -4.28 5.91 10.80
C LEU A 292 -4.19 4.85 9.69
N TYR A 293 -3.16 4.92 8.85
CA TYR A 293 -2.90 3.92 7.82
C TYR A 293 -2.75 2.52 8.40
N GLY A 294 -1.89 2.36 9.43
CA GLY A 294 -1.65 1.09 10.11
C GLY A 294 -2.91 0.51 10.73
N PHE A 295 -3.72 1.35 11.40
CA PHE A 295 -4.99 0.96 12.00
C PHE A 295 -6.00 0.49 10.95
N LEU A 296 -6.22 1.27 9.90
CA LEU A 296 -7.12 0.91 8.79
C LEU A 296 -6.66 -0.38 8.11
N TYR A 297 -5.36 -0.50 7.87
CA TYR A 297 -4.76 -1.69 7.30
C TYR A 297 -5.02 -2.92 8.17
N CYS A 298 -4.79 -2.84 9.48
CA CYS A 298 -5.05 -3.94 10.42
C CYS A 298 -6.54 -4.33 10.43
N LEU A 299 -7.45 -3.36 10.43
CA LEU A 299 -8.90 -3.59 10.37
C LEU A 299 -9.28 -4.34 9.09
N VAL A 300 -8.82 -3.85 7.92
CA VAL A 300 -9.08 -4.50 6.63
C VAL A 300 -8.47 -5.90 6.58
N MET A 301 -7.25 -6.07 7.09
CA MET A 301 -6.56 -7.37 7.16
C MET A 301 -7.32 -8.38 8.01
N VAL A 302 -7.90 -7.97 9.14
CA VAL A 302 -8.72 -8.85 9.98
C VAL A 302 -10.03 -9.21 9.27
N VAL A 303 -10.76 -8.23 8.77
CA VAL A 303 -12.08 -8.44 8.14
C VAL A 303 -11.96 -9.30 6.87
N MET A 304 -11.05 -8.91 5.96
CA MET A 304 -10.82 -9.67 4.72
C MET A 304 -10.06 -10.97 4.97
N GLY A 305 -9.24 -11.03 6.02
CA GLY A 305 -8.63 -12.26 6.52
C GLY A 305 -9.67 -13.28 6.97
N ILE A 306 -10.68 -12.87 7.76
CA ILE A 306 -11.81 -13.72 8.15
C ILE A 306 -12.56 -14.22 6.92
N ARG A 307 -12.81 -13.36 5.92
CA ARG A 307 -13.41 -13.79 4.64
C ARG A 307 -12.59 -14.89 3.97
N MET A 308 -11.26 -14.76 3.95
CA MET A 308 -10.35 -15.74 3.37
C MET A 308 -10.38 -17.06 4.15
N LEU A 309 -10.40 -17.01 5.49
CA LEU A 309 -10.55 -18.18 6.36
C LEU A 309 -11.89 -18.90 6.12
N VAL A 310 -13.00 -18.16 5.99
CA VAL A 310 -14.32 -18.72 5.69
C VAL A 310 -14.33 -19.39 4.29
N LYS A 311 -13.70 -18.74 3.30
CA LYS A 311 -13.64 -19.24 1.91
C LYS A 311 -12.82 -20.54 1.78
N TYR A 312 -11.68 -20.62 2.46
CA TYR A 312 -10.77 -21.76 2.38
C TYR A 312 -10.79 -22.68 3.62
N ARG A 313 -11.91 -22.67 4.37
CA ARG A 313 -12.09 -23.44 5.63
C ARG A 313 -11.80 -24.94 5.56
N HIS A 314 -11.82 -25.53 4.37
CA HIS A 314 -11.55 -26.95 4.17
C HIS A 314 -10.08 -27.26 3.89
N ASN A 315 -9.23 -26.24 3.72
CA ASN A 315 -7.82 -26.40 3.42
C ASN A 315 -6.96 -25.91 4.61
N LYS A 316 -6.41 -26.87 5.37
CA LYS A 316 -5.54 -26.61 6.54
C LYS A 316 -4.36 -25.69 6.22
N TYR A 317 -3.75 -25.87 5.04
CA TYR A 317 -2.62 -25.04 4.61
C TYR A 317 -3.03 -23.57 4.48
N GLN A 318 -4.20 -23.32 3.86
CA GLN A 318 -4.70 -21.95 3.66
C GLN A 318 -5.15 -21.29 4.97
N LEU A 319 -5.71 -22.08 5.90
CA LEU A 319 -6.08 -21.61 7.23
C LEU A 319 -4.86 -21.15 8.04
N ILE A 320 -3.84 -22.01 8.15
CA ILE A 320 -2.62 -21.70 8.92
C ILE A 320 -1.90 -20.50 8.30
N ARG A 321 -1.75 -20.49 6.98
CA ARG A 321 -1.11 -19.40 6.24
C ARG A 321 -1.80 -18.06 6.47
N THR A 322 -3.13 -18.01 6.36
CA THR A 322 -3.91 -16.78 6.55
C THR A 322 -3.83 -16.32 8.01
N GLY A 323 -3.94 -17.25 8.97
CA GLY A 323 -3.76 -16.95 10.40
C GLY A 323 -2.37 -16.40 10.72
N SER A 324 -1.32 -16.99 10.14
CA SER A 324 0.07 -16.52 10.28
C SER A 324 0.21 -15.08 9.79
N VAL A 325 -0.30 -14.76 8.60
CA VAL A 325 -0.23 -13.40 8.06
C VAL A 325 -0.94 -12.41 8.98
N ILE A 326 -2.17 -12.71 9.42
CA ILE A 326 -2.91 -11.83 10.34
C ILE A 326 -2.11 -11.61 11.63
N PHE A 327 -1.54 -12.68 12.20
CA PHE A 327 -0.73 -12.62 13.41
C PHE A 327 0.50 -11.71 13.24
N PHE A 328 1.32 -11.90 12.20
CA PHE A 328 2.50 -11.07 11.97
C PHE A 328 2.15 -9.60 11.73
N GLN A 329 1.05 -9.34 11.03
CA GLN A 329 0.62 -7.96 10.77
C GLN A 329 0.11 -7.26 12.04
N LEU A 330 -0.69 -7.93 12.85
CA LEU A 330 -1.21 -7.33 14.09
C LEU A 330 -0.13 -7.24 15.17
N ALA A 331 0.56 -8.34 15.45
CA ALA A 331 1.49 -8.42 16.58
C ALA A 331 2.80 -7.69 16.29
N PHE A 332 3.45 -7.99 15.17
CA PHE A 332 4.81 -7.52 14.90
C PHE A 332 4.86 -6.24 14.05
N ALA A 333 3.94 -6.05 13.11
CA ALA A 333 3.98 -4.87 12.24
C ALA A 333 3.27 -3.65 12.85
N PHE A 334 2.23 -3.86 13.65
CA PHE A 334 1.42 -2.77 14.23
C PHE A 334 1.60 -2.64 15.75
N LEU A 335 1.31 -3.69 16.53
CA LEU A 335 1.27 -3.58 17.99
C LEU A 335 2.67 -3.42 18.61
N LEU A 336 3.66 -4.18 18.14
CA LEU A 336 5.01 -4.15 18.70
C LEU A 336 5.69 -2.77 18.55
N PRO A 337 5.70 -2.10 17.38
CA PRO A 337 6.25 -0.74 17.26
C PRO A 337 5.58 0.28 18.17
N GLU A 338 4.26 0.20 18.36
CA GLU A 338 3.53 1.13 19.24
C GLU A 338 3.86 0.90 20.72
N ILE A 339 3.96 -0.37 21.15
CA ILE A 339 4.40 -0.72 22.50
C ILE A 339 5.87 -0.29 22.72
N LEU A 340 6.75 -0.48 21.73
CA LEU A 340 8.13 0.01 21.80
C LEU A 340 8.19 1.53 21.90
N GLY A 341 7.29 2.23 21.18
CA GLY A 341 7.12 3.67 21.26
C GLY A 341 6.71 4.16 22.65
N ARG A 342 5.94 3.38 23.40
CA ARG A 342 5.60 3.64 24.82
C ARG A 342 6.81 3.51 25.75
N LEU A 343 7.76 2.65 25.40
CA LEU A 343 9.02 2.45 26.14
C LEU A 343 10.13 3.44 25.73
N ASN A 344 9.81 4.48 24.95
CA ASN A 344 10.77 5.43 24.37
C ASN A 344 11.90 4.77 23.56
N ASN A 345 11.66 3.57 23.01
CA ASN A 345 12.57 2.91 22.09
C ASN A 345 12.28 3.32 20.63
N PRO A 346 13.27 3.25 19.73
CA PRO A 346 13.04 3.50 18.30
C PRO A 346 12.03 2.47 17.78
N ALA A 347 10.90 2.96 17.25
CA ALA A 347 9.81 2.15 16.73
C ALA A 347 10.16 1.59 15.34
N VAL A 348 11.11 0.66 15.27
CA VAL A 348 11.51 0.01 14.01
C VAL A 348 10.67 -1.23 13.78
N ASN A 349 10.15 -1.36 12.56
CA ASN A 349 9.44 -2.56 12.14
C ASN A 349 10.43 -3.70 11.87
N LEU A 350 10.42 -4.73 12.73
CA LEU A 350 11.33 -5.88 12.67
C LEU A 350 11.09 -6.82 11.49
N LEU A 351 9.99 -6.64 10.74
CA LEU A 351 9.59 -7.50 9.62
C LEU A 351 9.99 -6.95 8.24
N ASN A 352 10.60 -5.77 8.17
CA ASN A 352 10.95 -5.12 6.90
C ASN A 352 12.44 -5.27 6.59
N PRO A 353 12.86 -6.35 5.88
CA PRO A 353 14.24 -6.52 5.46
C PRO A 353 14.61 -5.50 4.37
N TRP A 354 15.91 -5.27 4.20
CA TRP A 354 16.41 -4.63 3.00
C TRP A 354 16.18 -5.56 1.79
N PRO A 355 15.84 -5.06 0.58
CA PRO A 355 15.77 -3.66 0.12
C PRO A 355 14.40 -2.96 0.28
N LEU A 356 13.50 -3.48 1.13
CA LEU A 356 12.17 -2.87 1.33
C LEU A 356 12.23 -1.62 2.22
N ASN A 357 13.10 -1.61 3.25
CA ASN A 357 13.28 -0.50 4.18
C ASN A 357 14.59 0.26 3.89
N TYR A 358 14.57 1.12 2.86
CA TYR A 358 15.73 1.94 2.47
C TYR A 358 15.99 3.09 3.47
N GLY A 359 14.94 3.61 4.12
CA GLY A 359 15.05 4.68 5.13
C GLY A 359 15.81 4.27 6.39
N PHE A 360 15.98 2.96 6.60
CA PHE A 360 16.80 2.39 7.66
C PHE A 360 18.26 2.84 7.61
N TYR A 361 18.82 3.01 6.41
CA TYR A 361 20.22 3.41 6.20
C TYR A 361 20.40 4.92 6.00
N SER A 362 19.38 5.72 6.29
CA SER A 362 19.51 7.19 6.24
C SER A 362 20.20 7.71 7.50
N LYS A 363 20.98 8.79 7.37
CA LYS A 363 21.78 9.36 8.47
C LYS A 363 20.97 9.53 9.76
N GLY A 364 19.80 10.19 9.71
CA GLY A 364 18.95 10.37 10.90
C GLY A 364 18.40 9.08 11.53
N SER A 365 18.16 8.03 10.73
CA SER A 365 17.75 6.72 11.26
C SER A 365 18.91 5.97 11.91
N LEU A 366 20.13 6.12 11.35
CA LEU A 366 21.35 5.52 11.88
C LEU A 366 21.76 6.21 13.18
N ASP A 367 21.71 7.54 13.23
CA ASP A 367 22.01 8.32 14.44
C ASP A 367 21.02 7.97 15.57
N ALA A 368 19.72 7.87 15.26
CA ALA A 368 18.69 7.45 16.21
C ALA A 368 18.88 6.02 16.76
N MET A 369 19.52 5.12 16.01
CA MET A 369 19.74 3.73 16.42
C MET A 369 21.10 3.49 17.06
N LEU A 370 22.15 4.14 16.57
CA LEU A 370 23.55 3.89 16.96
C LEU A 370 24.10 4.90 17.97
N VAL A 371 23.55 6.13 18.00
CA VAL A 371 24.11 7.24 18.79
C VAL A 371 23.15 7.70 19.88
N GLU A 372 21.86 7.87 19.58
CA GLU A 372 20.91 8.54 20.49
C GLU A 372 20.21 7.61 21.51
N ASN A 373 20.48 6.30 21.50
CA ASN A 373 19.71 5.33 22.29
C ASN A 373 20.41 4.82 23.56
N ASN A 374 19.89 5.20 24.73
CA ASN A 374 20.41 4.79 26.05
C ASN A 374 19.71 3.57 26.66
N ASN A 375 18.71 2.97 26.00
CA ASN A 375 17.97 1.84 26.55
C ASN A 375 18.71 0.52 26.29
N TYR A 376 18.90 -0.27 27.35
CA TYR A 376 19.60 -1.55 27.31
C TYR A 376 18.62 -2.73 27.29
N PHE A 377 18.86 -3.70 26.42
CA PHE A 377 18.16 -4.98 26.39
C PHE A 377 19.17 -6.09 26.11
N LEU A 378 19.20 -7.13 26.96
CA LEU A 378 20.17 -8.24 26.88
C LEU A 378 21.65 -7.80 26.81
N GLY A 379 22.03 -6.74 27.54
CA GLY A 379 23.42 -6.25 27.60
C GLY A 379 23.87 -5.43 26.39
N MET A 380 22.96 -5.07 25.47
CA MET A 380 23.24 -4.23 24.30
C MET A 380 22.23 -3.08 24.20
N HIS A 381 22.64 -1.95 23.62
CA HIS A 381 21.73 -0.86 23.27
C HIS A 381 20.66 -1.39 22.32
N VAL A 382 19.38 -1.15 22.63
CA VAL A 382 18.23 -1.65 21.84
C VAL A 382 18.35 -1.23 20.37
N GLY A 383 18.77 0.01 20.11
CA GLY A 383 18.97 0.54 18.77
C GLY A 383 20.04 -0.22 17.98
N THR A 384 21.20 -0.47 18.59
CA THR A 384 22.27 -1.29 17.99
C THR A 384 21.81 -2.73 17.74
N GLY A 385 21.01 -3.30 18.65
CA GLY A 385 20.43 -4.62 18.46
C GLY A 385 19.46 -4.69 17.28
N MET A 386 18.63 -3.67 17.09
CA MET A 386 17.74 -3.54 15.93
C MET A 386 18.51 -3.34 14.62
N PHE A 387 19.63 -2.60 14.67
CA PHE A 387 20.53 -2.45 13.53
C PHE A 387 21.13 -3.78 13.07
N ILE A 388 21.71 -4.52 14.01
CA ILE A 388 22.29 -5.85 13.78
C ILE A 388 21.21 -6.82 13.27
N TRP A 389 20.01 -6.78 13.86
CA TRP A 389 18.89 -7.59 13.41
C TRP A 389 18.53 -7.29 11.94
N GLY A 390 18.49 -6.02 11.53
CA GLY A 390 18.20 -5.66 10.14
C GLY A 390 19.22 -6.23 9.13
N ILE A 391 20.51 -6.19 9.48
CA ILE A 391 21.59 -6.78 8.66
C ILE A 391 21.47 -8.31 8.64
N LEU A 392 21.33 -8.93 9.81
CA LEU A 392 21.21 -10.37 9.95
C LEU A 392 19.98 -10.91 9.21
N LEU A 393 18.85 -10.19 9.31
CA LEU A 393 17.62 -10.52 8.61
C LEU A 393 17.84 -10.53 7.10
N THR A 394 18.55 -9.51 6.58
CA THR A 394 18.77 -9.33 5.14
C THR A 394 19.79 -10.32 4.56
N LEU A 395 20.95 -10.49 5.21
CA LEU A 395 22.07 -11.26 4.66
C LEU A 395 22.03 -12.74 5.02
N VAL A 396 21.41 -13.09 6.16
CA VAL A 396 21.40 -14.46 6.66
C VAL A 396 20.01 -15.05 6.58
N VAL A 397 19.03 -14.46 7.28
CA VAL A 397 17.69 -15.07 7.42
C VAL A 397 16.97 -15.12 6.08
N VAL A 398 16.92 -14.02 5.32
CA VAL A 398 16.20 -13.98 4.05
C VAL A 398 16.76 -14.99 3.04
N PRO A 399 18.08 -15.04 2.76
CA PRO A 399 18.66 -16.06 1.87
C PRO A 399 18.46 -17.49 2.39
N LEU A 400 18.69 -17.74 3.68
CA LEU A 400 18.56 -19.07 4.28
C LEU A 400 17.12 -19.60 4.19
N PHE A 401 16.13 -18.80 4.60
CA PHE A 401 14.73 -19.22 4.54
C PHE A 401 14.21 -19.28 3.10
N THR A 402 14.72 -18.44 2.20
CA THR A 402 14.40 -18.54 0.76
C THR A 402 14.99 -19.80 0.13
N TYR A 403 16.19 -20.20 0.54
CA TYR A 403 16.78 -21.48 0.15
C TYR A 403 15.90 -22.66 0.63
N LEU A 404 15.52 -22.66 1.90
CA LEU A 404 14.77 -23.76 2.51
C LEU A 404 13.30 -23.82 2.11
N TYR A 405 12.63 -22.70 1.91
CA TYR A 405 11.17 -22.66 1.73
C TYR A 405 10.71 -21.91 0.47
N GLY A 406 11.64 -21.36 -0.32
CA GLY A 406 11.33 -20.48 -1.44
C GLY A 406 10.76 -19.15 -0.98
N LYS A 407 10.22 -18.33 -1.87
CA LYS A 407 9.62 -17.02 -1.52
C LYS A 407 8.38 -17.11 -0.62
N ARG A 408 7.84 -18.31 -0.38
CA ARG A 408 6.58 -18.49 0.35
C ARG A 408 6.66 -17.99 1.79
N TRP A 409 7.79 -18.22 2.48
CA TRP A 409 7.93 -17.89 3.90
C TRP A 409 7.72 -16.40 4.16
N TYR A 410 8.21 -15.53 3.27
CA TYR A 410 7.99 -14.09 3.40
C TYR A 410 6.74 -13.65 2.66
N CYS A 411 6.70 -13.80 1.33
CA CYS A 411 5.67 -13.19 0.47
C CYS A 411 4.24 -13.71 0.71
N SER A 412 4.09 -14.86 1.36
CA SER A 412 2.78 -15.48 1.60
C SER A 412 2.44 -15.71 3.08
N TRP A 413 3.41 -15.68 4.00
CA TRP A 413 3.18 -15.99 5.43
C TRP A 413 3.47 -14.81 6.37
N VAL A 414 4.30 -13.86 5.95
CA VAL A 414 4.77 -12.75 6.82
C VAL A 414 4.52 -11.38 6.20
N CYS A 415 4.75 -11.23 4.90
CA CYS A 415 4.73 -9.95 4.20
C CYS A 415 3.37 -9.25 4.24
N GLY A 416 3.35 -7.99 4.65
CA GLY A 416 2.12 -7.20 4.72
C GLY A 416 1.50 -6.92 3.35
N CYS A 417 2.32 -6.53 2.37
CA CYS A 417 1.85 -6.33 0.99
C CYS A 417 1.24 -7.62 0.41
N GLY A 418 1.85 -8.78 0.72
CA GLY A 418 1.34 -10.08 0.33
C GLY A 418 0.03 -10.43 1.04
N GLY A 419 -0.10 -10.09 2.31
CA GLY A 419 -1.32 -10.28 3.08
C GLY A 419 -2.50 -9.49 2.53
N LEU A 420 -2.30 -8.22 2.21
CA LEU A 420 -3.36 -7.39 1.62
C LEU A 420 -3.76 -7.88 0.23
N ALA A 421 -2.78 -8.26 -0.60
CA ALA A 421 -3.00 -8.84 -1.91
C ALA A 421 -3.80 -10.17 -1.87
N GLU A 422 -3.53 -11.01 -0.88
CA GLU A 422 -4.20 -12.31 -0.72
C GLU A 422 -5.59 -12.20 -0.11
N THR A 423 -5.85 -11.17 0.68
CA THR A 423 -7.12 -10.97 1.39
C THR A 423 -8.02 -10.01 0.61
N LEU A 424 -7.74 -8.70 0.68
CA LEU A 424 -8.48 -7.66 -0.03
C LEU A 424 -8.43 -7.86 -1.55
N GLY A 425 -7.29 -8.31 -2.06
CA GLY A 425 -7.09 -8.55 -3.49
C GLY A 425 -7.64 -9.88 -4.03
N ASP A 426 -8.01 -10.86 -3.19
CA ASP A 426 -8.53 -12.17 -3.64
C ASP A 426 -9.63 -12.10 -4.74
N PRO A 427 -10.61 -11.17 -4.68
CA PRO A 427 -11.62 -11.04 -5.72
C PRO A 427 -11.06 -10.74 -7.12
N PHE A 428 -9.89 -10.10 -7.19
CA PHE A 428 -9.28 -9.61 -8.43
C PHE A 428 -8.17 -10.53 -8.98
N ARG A 429 -7.87 -11.65 -8.33
CA ARG A 429 -6.78 -12.57 -8.76
C ARG A 429 -6.92 -13.10 -10.18
N GLN A 430 -8.15 -13.16 -10.71
CA GLN A 430 -8.39 -13.63 -12.07
C GLN A 430 -7.88 -12.64 -13.13
N LEU A 431 -7.69 -11.37 -12.77
CA LEU A 431 -7.32 -10.29 -13.70
C LEU A 431 -5.83 -10.27 -14.08
N SER A 432 -4.97 -10.97 -13.33
CA SER A 432 -3.52 -10.96 -13.60
C SER A 432 -3.21 -11.47 -15.01
N ASP A 433 -2.55 -10.69 -15.87
CA ASP A 433 -2.24 -11.13 -17.25
C ASP A 433 -1.25 -12.32 -17.27
N LYS A 434 -1.57 -13.37 -18.04
CA LYS A 434 -0.75 -14.59 -18.18
C LYS A 434 0.10 -14.59 -19.46
N SER A 435 -0.01 -13.55 -20.28
CA SER A 435 0.69 -13.44 -21.55
C SER A 435 2.21 -13.46 -21.39
N VAL A 436 2.90 -13.96 -22.43
CA VAL A 436 4.36 -13.93 -22.52
C VAL A 436 4.90 -12.50 -22.56
N ARG A 437 4.09 -11.52 -23.01
CA ARG A 437 4.45 -10.09 -22.99
C ARG A 437 4.50 -9.57 -21.56
N ALA A 438 3.46 -9.81 -20.76
CA ALA A 438 3.47 -9.46 -19.34
C ALA A 438 4.63 -10.12 -18.59
N TRP A 439 4.97 -11.37 -18.93
CA TRP A 439 6.14 -12.05 -18.37
C TRP A 439 7.50 -11.45 -18.79
N ARG A 440 7.61 -10.87 -19.98
CA ARG A 440 8.83 -10.13 -20.35
C ARG A 440 8.94 -8.84 -19.54
N ILE A 441 7.86 -8.08 -19.46
CA ILE A 441 7.81 -6.82 -18.71
C ILE A 441 8.09 -7.06 -17.22
N GLU A 442 7.45 -8.05 -16.59
CA GLU A 442 7.66 -8.32 -15.16
C GLU A 442 9.14 -8.59 -14.83
N ARG A 443 9.84 -9.32 -15.72
CA ARG A 443 11.26 -9.63 -15.54
C ARG A 443 12.14 -8.38 -15.65
N TYR A 444 11.93 -7.53 -16.64
CA TYR A 444 12.74 -6.32 -16.78
C TYR A 444 12.48 -5.33 -15.64
N VAL A 445 11.21 -5.05 -15.34
CA VAL A 445 10.86 -4.03 -14.33
C VAL A 445 11.35 -4.45 -12.95
N ILE A 446 11.11 -5.69 -12.52
CA ILE A 446 11.47 -6.09 -11.14
C ILE A 446 12.99 -6.10 -10.91
N HIS A 447 13.79 -6.50 -11.90
CA HIS A 447 15.25 -6.51 -11.77
C HIS A 447 15.83 -5.09 -11.94
N ALA A 448 15.24 -4.25 -12.80
CA ALA A 448 15.63 -2.85 -12.91
C ALA A 448 15.40 -2.10 -11.59
N VAL A 449 14.23 -2.29 -10.96
CA VAL A 449 13.94 -1.72 -9.63
C VAL A 449 14.92 -2.27 -8.59
N MET A 450 15.16 -3.58 -8.56
CA MET A 450 16.13 -4.17 -7.62
C MET A 450 17.53 -3.56 -7.75
N VAL A 451 18.09 -3.49 -8.97
CA VAL A 451 19.40 -2.88 -9.23
C VAL A 451 19.41 -1.41 -8.81
N PHE A 452 18.35 -0.66 -9.14
CA PHE A 452 18.20 0.73 -8.74
C PHE A 452 18.23 0.90 -7.21
N VAL A 453 17.46 0.10 -6.45
CA VAL A 453 17.48 0.18 -4.97
C VAL A 453 18.84 -0.21 -4.40
N THR A 454 19.52 -1.19 -4.99
CA THR A 454 20.87 -1.60 -4.56
C THR A 454 21.88 -0.48 -4.74
N VAL A 455 21.96 0.11 -5.95
CA VAL A 455 22.85 1.26 -6.23
C VAL A 455 22.55 2.41 -5.28
N MET A 456 21.28 2.71 -5.06
CA MET A 456 20.86 3.78 -4.15
C MET A 456 21.28 3.56 -2.70
N THR A 457 21.16 2.33 -2.21
CA THR A 457 21.59 2.00 -0.86
C THR A 457 23.10 2.19 -0.71
N LEU A 458 23.89 1.75 -1.70
CA LEU A 458 25.34 1.92 -1.70
C LEU A 458 25.73 3.41 -1.69
N VAL A 459 25.02 4.25 -2.44
CA VAL A 459 25.22 5.71 -2.44
C VAL A 459 24.93 6.32 -1.07
N LEU A 460 23.84 5.92 -0.40
CA LEU A 460 23.50 6.42 0.94
C LEU A 460 24.53 5.98 2.00
N ILE A 461 25.04 4.75 1.92
CA ILE A 461 26.10 4.26 2.80
C ILE A 461 27.41 5.02 2.56
N TYR A 462 27.77 5.27 1.31
CA TYR A 462 28.95 6.06 0.96
C TYR A 462 28.84 7.50 1.51
N TYR A 463 27.67 8.13 1.39
CA TYR A 463 27.39 9.44 1.95
C TYR A 463 27.58 9.46 3.48
N TYR A 464 27.05 8.45 4.17
CA TYR A 464 27.21 8.34 5.63
C TYR A 464 28.68 8.23 6.04
N TYR A 465 29.50 7.51 5.27
CA TYR A 465 30.92 7.33 5.56
C TYR A 465 31.77 8.57 5.24
N THR A 466 31.47 9.28 4.15
CA THR A 466 32.27 10.42 3.67
C THR A 466 31.85 11.76 4.26
N GLY A 467 30.59 11.91 4.67
CA GLY A 467 30.05 13.17 5.19
C GLY A 467 29.80 14.25 4.13
N GLU A 468 30.17 14.03 2.86
CA GLU A 468 30.00 14.99 1.77
C GLU A 468 28.64 14.88 1.09
N LYS A 469 27.85 15.97 1.09
CA LYS A 469 26.45 15.99 0.59
C LYS A 469 26.31 15.79 -0.93
N THR A 470 27.41 15.87 -1.67
CA THR A 470 27.42 15.91 -3.12
C THR A 470 28.46 14.94 -3.65
N ILE A 471 28.04 13.97 -4.46
CA ILE A 471 28.97 13.11 -5.20
C ILE A 471 29.06 13.69 -6.61
N SER A 472 30.22 14.25 -6.95
CA SER A 472 30.53 14.61 -8.33
C SER A 472 31.01 13.35 -9.07
N LEU A 473 30.07 12.66 -9.73
CA LEU A 473 30.42 11.71 -10.78
C LEU A 473 30.65 12.52 -12.05
N TYR A 474 31.69 12.17 -12.81
CA TYR A 474 32.24 12.88 -13.99
C TYR A 474 31.21 13.44 -15.02
N PHE A 475 29.95 12.97 -15.00
CA PHE A 475 28.84 13.40 -15.86
C PHE A 475 27.51 13.73 -15.13
N PHE A 476 27.42 13.61 -13.80
CA PHE A 476 26.18 13.84 -13.05
C PHE A 476 26.44 14.21 -11.59
N GLU A 477 25.95 15.38 -11.16
CA GLU A 477 25.97 15.79 -9.75
C GLU A 477 24.81 15.12 -9.00
N LEU A 478 25.14 14.22 -8.07
CA LEU A 478 24.16 13.52 -7.23
C LEU A 478 24.10 14.16 -5.84
N ASN A 479 22.99 14.83 -5.53
CA ASN A 479 22.70 15.35 -4.20
C ASN A 479 21.87 14.32 -3.40
N ALA A 480 22.38 13.86 -2.26
CA ALA A 480 21.78 12.78 -1.46
C ALA A 480 20.33 13.08 -1.01
N ASP A 481 20.03 14.33 -0.67
CA ASP A 481 18.71 14.76 -0.21
C ASP A 481 17.67 14.76 -1.35
N SER A 482 18.11 15.15 -2.55
CA SER A 482 17.28 15.08 -3.76
C SER A 482 16.92 13.64 -4.09
N ILE A 483 17.87 12.70 -3.98
CA ILE A 483 17.58 11.32 -4.32
C ILE A 483 16.69 10.65 -3.27
N LYS A 484 16.87 10.94 -1.99
CA LYS A 484 15.95 10.48 -0.93
C LYS A 484 14.51 10.92 -1.22
N THR A 485 14.34 12.17 -1.65
CA THR A 485 13.03 12.76 -1.98
C THR A 485 12.41 12.12 -3.23
N TRP A 486 13.16 12.04 -4.33
CA TRP A 486 12.72 11.40 -5.58
C TRP A 486 12.38 9.92 -5.39
N TYR A 487 13.17 9.20 -4.58
CA TYR A 487 12.92 7.81 -4.27
C TYR A 487 11.67 7.62 -3.40
N GLY A 488 11.54 8.41 -2.33
CA GLY A 488 10.35 8.37 -1.45
C GLY A 488 9.06 8.69 -2.22
N PHE A 489 9.15 9.65 -3.14
CA PHE A 489 8.09 9.97 -4.09
C PHE A 489 7.80 8.80 -5.03
N LEU A 490 8.77 8.38 -5.84
CA LEU A 490 8.54 7.46 -6.96
C LEU A 490 8.31 6.02 -6.48
N ILE A 491 9.20 5.47 -5.65
CA ILE A 491 9.11 4.08 -5.19
C ILE A 491 8.14 3.93 -4.01
N GLY A 492 8.20 4.86 -3.05
CA GLY A 492 7.36 4.84 -1.84
C GLY A 492 5.89 5.16 -2.13
N SER A 493 5.61 6.37 -2.63
CA SER A 493 4.22 6.83 -2.80
C SER A 493 3.57 6.32 -4.09
N VAL A 494 4.26 6.41 -5.23
CA VAL A 494 3.67 6.07 -6.54
C VAL A 494 3.64 4.55 -6.76
N PHE A 495 4.77 3.84 -6.62
CA PHE A 495 4.79 2.41 -6.94
C PHE A 495 4.21 1.50 -5.84
N ALA A 496 4.51 1.74 -4.56
CA ALA A 496 4.05 0.87 -3.48
C ALA A 496 2.61 1.19 -3.01
N GLY A 497 2.27 2.48 -2.87
CA GLY A 497 0.93 2.93 -2.47
C GLY A 497 -0.07 2.96 -3.62
N VAL A 498 0.09 3.96 -4.49
CA VAL A 498 -0.87 4.32 -5.55
C VAL A 498 -1.01 3.23 -6.61
N VAL A 499 0.10 2.78 -7.20
CA VAL A 499 0.11 1.73 -8.22
C VAL A 499 -0.09 0.36 -7.60
N GLY A 500 0.51 0.12 -6.43
CA GLY A 500 0.49 -1.17 -5.77
C GLY A 500 -0.91 -1.66 -5.45
N THR A 501 -1.67 -0.90 -4.66
CA THR A 501 -3.02 -1.28 -4.21
C THR A 501 -4.14 -0.74 -5.10
N GLY A 502 -3.94 0.45 -5.68
CA GLY A 502 -4.92 1.10 -6.56
C GLY A 502 -5.22 0.33 -7.84
N PHE A 503 -4.25 -0.45 -8.34
CA PHE A 503 -4.40 -1.24 -9.57
C PHE A 503 -4.85 -2.68 -9.31
N TYR A 504 -5.14 -3.07 -8.06
CA TYR A 504 -5.72 -4.40 -7.78
C TYR A 504 -6.95 -4.70 -8.62
N PRO A 505 -7.93 -3.77 -8.74
CA PRO A 505 -9.13 -4.02 -9.54
C PRO A 505 -8.91 -4.00 -11.05
N LEU A 506 -7.74 -3.52 -11.53
CA LEU A 506 -7.46 -3.34 -12.95
C LEU A 506 -6.53 -4.42 -13.51
N MET A 507 -5.44 -4.73 -12.80
CA MET A 507 -4.36 -5.58 -13.31
C MET A 507 -4.10 -6.81 -12.43
N GLY A 508 -4.92 -7.00 -11.39
CA GLY A 508 -4.84 -8.14 -10.49
C GLY A 508 -4.18 -7.83 -9.16
N ASN A 509 -4.33 -8.76 -8.23
CA ASN A 509 -4.10 -8.55 -6.80
C ASN A 509 -2.64 -8.43 -6.38
N ARG A 510 -1.67 -8.84 -7.20
CA ARG A 510 -0.23 -8.82 -6.86
C ARG A 510 0.61 -7.95 -7.79
N MET A 511 0.06 -6.81 -8.22
CA MET A 511 0.78 -5.85 -9.09
C MET A 511 2.12 -5.40 -8.50
N TRP A 512 2.13 -4.91 -7.26
CA TRP A 512 3.36 -4.52 -6.57
C TRP A 512 4.37 -5.68 -6.45
N CYS A 513 3.92 -6.84 -5.97
CA CYS A 513 4.81 -8.00 -5.78
C CYS A 513 5.36 -8.56 -7.11
N ARG A 514 4.67 -8.33 -8.23
CA ARG A 514 5.03 -8.84 -9.55
C ARG A 514 5.97 -7.90 -10.32
N TYR A 515 5.76 -6.59 -10.20
CA TYR A 515 6.51 -5.60 -11.00
C TYR A 515 7.48 -4.75 -10.17
N GLY A 516 7.10 -4.36 -8.95
CA GLY A 516 7.80 -3.30 -8.22
C GLY A 516 8.57 -3.73 -6.98
N CYS A 517 8.26 -4.89 -6.39
CA CYS A 517 8.86 -5.29 -5.11
C CYS A 517 10.32 -5.73 -5.27
N PRO A 518 11.31 -4.95 -4.77
CA PRO A 518 12.73 -5.26 -4.97
C PRO A 518 13.15 -6.53 -4.19
N LEU A 519 12.54 -6.75 -3.02
CA LEU A 519 12.77 -7.96 -2.22
C LEU A 519 12.29 -9.22 -2.95
N ALA A 520 11.16 -9.14 -3.67
CA ALA A 520 10.66 -10.26 -4.46
C ALA A 520 11.59 -10.59 -5.64
N GLY A 521 12.27 -9.58 -6.21
CA GLY A 521 13.35 -9.76 -7.18
C GLY A 521 14.55 -10.49 -6.60
N LEU A 522 15.05 -10.01 -5.44
CA LEU A 522 16.19 -10.61 -4.74
C LEU A 522 15.94 -12.08 -4.37
N MET A 523 14.82 -12.35 -3.70
CA MET A 523 14.45 -13.72 -3.36
C MET A 523 14.11 -14.56 -4.60
N GLY A 524 13.67 -13.94 -5.70
CA GLY A 524 13.41 -14.60 -6.97
C GLY A 524 14.68 -15.14 -7.62
N LEU A 525 15.80 -14.42 -7.47
CA LEU A 525 17.13 -14.86 -7.90
C LEU A 525 17.56 -16.11 -7.12
N VAL A 526 17.50 -16.04 -5.78
CA VAL A 526 17.81 -17.18 -4.90
C VAL A 526 16.89 -18.37 -5.19
N GLN A 527 15.60 -18.11 -5.39
CA GLN A 527 14.62 -19.16 -5.66
C GLN A 527 14.90 -19.89 -6.97
N ARG A 528 15.30 -19.18 -8.03
CA ARG A 528 15.60 -19.78 -9.33
C ARG A 528 16.81 -20.70 -9.28
N PHE A 529 17.86 -20.33 -8.53
CA PHE A 529 19.13 -21.04 -8.57
C PHE A 529 19.33 -22.06 -7.47
N LYS A 530 18.70 -21.89 -6.30
CA LYS A 530 19.06 -22.66 -5.10
C LYS A 530 17.87 -23.15 -4.26
N SER A 531 16.63 -22.70 -4.49
CA SER A 531 15.53 -23.09 -3.58
C SER A 531 15.12 -24.55 -3.72
N ARG A 532 14.89 -25.19 -2.56
CA ARG A 532 14.34 -26.55 -2.44
C ARG A 532 12.83 -26.63 -2.67
N PHE A 533 12.14 -25.48 -2.61
CA PHE A 533 10.69 -25.44 -2.73
C PHE A 533 10.26 -25.49 -4.19
N ARG A 534 9.36 -26.43 -4.52
CA ARG A 534 8.75 -26.55 -5.84
C ARG A 534 7.27 -26.88 -5.77
N ILE A 535 6.57 -26.54 -6.85
CA ILE A 535 5.21 -27.02 -7.07
C ILE A 535 5.30 -28.08 -8.16
N THR A 536 5.20 -29.34 -7.73
CA THR A 536 5.29 -30.51 -8.60
C THR A 536 3.96 -30.80 -9.25
N THR A 537 4.01 -31.43 -10.43
CA THR A 537 2.81 -31.72 -11.21
C THR A 537 2.78 -33.18 -11.65
N ASN A 538 1.64 -33.85 -11.47
CA ASN A 538 1.39 -35.15 -12.08
C ASN A 538 0.64 -34.97 -13.42
N GLY A 539 1.41 -34.81 -14.50
CA GLY A 539 0.86 -34.46 -15.81
C GLY A 539 -0.21 -35.42 -16.34
N GLY A 540 -0.05 -36.73 -16.07
CA GLY A 540 -1.00 -37.75 -16.51
C GLY A 540 -2.41 -37.62 -15.91
N GLN A 541 -2.55 -36.90 -14.78
CA GLN A 541 -3.84 -36.67 -14.13
C GLN A 541 -4.46 -35.31 -14.52
N CYS A 542 -3.77 -34.50 -15.33
CA CYS A 542 -4.20 -33.16 -15.72
C CYS A 542 -5.30 -33.19 -16.79
N ILE A 543 -6.51 -32.76 -16.42
CA ILE A 543 -7.65 -32.64 -17.34
C ILE A 543 -7.73 -31.27 -18.04
N SER A 544 -6.66 -30.47 -18.02
CA SER A 544 -6.57 -29.19 -18.73
C SER A 544 -7.65 -28.13 -18.40
N CYS A 545 -8.32 -28.24 -17.24
CA CYS A 545 -9.45 -27.38 -16.86
C CYS A 545 -9.13 -25.88 -16.66
N GLY A 546 -7.85 -25.49 -16.49
CA GLY A 546 -7.44 -24.08 -16.38
C GLY A 546 -7.69 -23.38 -15.03
N ASN A 547 -8.26 -24.08 -14.04
CA ASN A 547 -8.50 -23.53 -12.70
C ASN A 547 -7.22 -23.02 -12.03
N CYS A 548 -6.15 -23.79 -12.10
CA CYS A 548 -4.86 -23.43 -11.52
C CYS A 548 -4.30 -22.12 -12.11
N SER A 549 -4.41 -21.90 -13.44
CA SER A 549 -3.97 -20.63 -14.07
C SER A 549 -4.89 -19.47 -13.73
N THR A 550 -6.20 -19.71 -13.66
CA THR A 550 -7.22 -18.67 -13.43
C THR A 550 -7.09 -18.07 -12.03
N TYR A 551 -6.78 -18.91 -11.03
CA TYR A 551 -6.60 -18.49 -9.65
C TYR A 551 -5.14 -18.13 -9.30
N CYS A 552 -4.22 -18.16 -10.27
CA CYS A 552 -2.84 -17.75 -10.05
C CYS A 552 -2.72 -16.22 -10.03
N GLU A 553 -2.59 -15.68 -8.83
CA GLU A 553 -2.39 -14.24 -8.56
C GLU A 553 -1.13 -13.65 -9.20
N MET A 554 -0.09 -14.45 -9.43
CA MET A 554 1.15 -14.01 -10.08
C MET A 554 1.08 -14.01 -11.62
N GLY A 555 -0.07 -14.33 -12.22
CA GLY A 555 -0.21 -14.35 -13.68
C GLY A 555 0.61 -15.47 -14.35
N ILE A 556 0.76 -16.61 -13.68
CA ILE A 556 1.47 -17.78 -14.22
C ILE A 556 0.44 -18.68 -14.91
N ASP A 557 0.73 -19.10 -16.14
CA ASP A 557 -0.07 -20.13 -16.80
C ASP A 557 0.29 -21.52 -16.25
N VAL A 558 -0.27 -21.85 -15.08
CA VAL A 558 -0.02 -23.12 -14.38
C VAL A 558 -0.50 -24.33 -15.18
N ARG A 559 -1.59 -24.20 -15.95
CA ARG A 559 -2.11 -25.25 -16.84
C ARG A 559 -1.05 -25.68 -17.85
N HIS A 560 -0.33 -24.73 -18.44
CA HIS A 560 0.72 -25.01 -19.41
C HIS A 560 1.84 -25.90 -18.83
N TYR A 561 2.23 -25.68 -17.57
CA TYR A 561 3.20 -26.53 -16.87
C TYR A 561 2.61 -27.91 -16.55
N ALA A 562 1.40 -27.94 -15.99
CA ALA A 562 0.73 -29.18 -15.60
C ALA A 562 0.44 -30.11 -16.78
N GLN A 563 0.10 -29.58 -17.96
CA GLN A 563 -0.13 -30.37 -19.18
C GLN A 563 1.14 -31.07 -19.67
N ARG A 564 2.32 -30.51 -19.38
CA ARG A 564 3.62 -31.07 -19.78
C ARG A 564 4.25 -31.94 -18.70
N GLY A 565 3.59 -32.14 -17.57
CA GLY A 565 4.20 -32.78 -16.40
C GLY A 565 5.43 -32.03 -15.88
N GLN A 566 5.54 -30.73 -16.15
CA GLN A 566 6.70 -29.92 -15.77
C GLN A 566 6.44 -29.19 -14.46
N ASP A 567 7.43 -29.15 -13.59
CA ASP A 567 7.40 -28.35 -12.38
C ASP A 567 7.29 -26.85 -12.69
N ILE A 568 6.65 -26.11 -11.79
CA ILE A 568 6.49 -24.66 -11.95
C ILE A 568 7.80 -23.97 -11.55
N VAL A 569 8.66 -23.74 -12.54
CA VAL A 569 9.99 -23.11 -12.38
C VAL A 569 9.98 -21.58 -12.47
N ARG A 570 8.81 -20.94 -12.49
CA ARG A 570 8.71 -19.47 -12.61
C ARG A 570 9.24 -18.78 -11.35
N ALA A 571 10.28 -17.96 -11.53
CA ALA A 571 10.84 -17.11 -10.49
C ALA A 571 9.84 -16.10 -9.91
N SER A 572 8.71 -15.80 -10.59
CA SER A 572 7.64 -14.97 -10.05
C SER A 572 6.73 -15.71 -9.05
N CYS A 573 6.70 -17.05 -9.02
CA CYS A 573 5.85 -17.81 -8.10
C CYS A 573 6.15 -17.45 -6.63
N VAL A 574 5.12 -17.05 -5.86
CA VAL A 574 5.23 -16.71 -4.42
C VAL A 574 4.89 -17.89 -3.52
N GLY A 575 4.52 -19.05 -4.07
CA GLY A 575 4.22 -20.25 -3.30
C GLY A 575 2.94 -20.17 -2.45
N CYS A 576 1.91 -19.44 -2.91
CA CYS A 576 0.64 -19.26 -2.19
C CYS A 576 -0.19 -20.55 -2.04
N GLY A 577 0.05 -21.56 -2.88
CA GLY A 577 -0.64 -22.86 -2.81
C GLY A 577 -2.11 -22.84 -3.20
N VAL A 578 -2.61 -21.73 -3.78
CA VAL A 578 -4.00 -21.68 -4.25
C VAL A 578 -4.20 -22.59 -5.46
N CYS A 579 -3.22 -22.69 -6.36
CA CYS A 579 -3.30 -23.53 -7.55
C CYS A 579 -3.52 -25.02 -7.23
N SER A 580 -2.90 -25.53 -6.16
CA SER A 580 -3.13 -26.90 -5.68
C SER A 580 -4.49 -27.02 -4.97
N ALA A 581 -4.89 -26.02 -4.19
CA ALA A 581 -6.19 -25.99 -3.52
C ALA A 581 -7.38 -26.00 -4.49
N VAL A 582 -7.22 -25.41 -5.68
CA VAL A 582 -8.29 -25.33 -6.70
C VAL A 582 -8.27 -26.44 -7.74
N CYS A 583 -7.29 -27.34 -7.69
CA CYS A 583 -7.19 -28.43 -8.65
C CYS A 583 -8.21 -29.53 -8.29
N PRO A 584 -9.22 -29.81 -9.14
CA PRO A 584 -10.25 -30.82 -8.83
C PRO A 584 -9.69 -32.25 -8.81
N ARG A 585 -8.57 -32.48 -9.52
CA ARG A 585 -7.91 -33.80 -9.61
C ARG A 585 -6.73 -33.94 -8.66
N GLY A 586 -6.37 -32.89 -7.90
CA GLY A 586 -5.22 -32.95 -6.99
C GLY A 586 -3.85 -33.10 -7.67
N VAL A 587 -3.72 -32.65 -8.92
CA VAL A 587 -2.53 -32.81 -9.78
C VAL A 587 -1.29 -32.10 -9.23
N LEU A 588 -1.49 -31.00 -8.50
CA LEU A 588 -0.43 -30.09 -8.07
C LEU A 588 -0.12 -30.28 -6.59
N ARG A 589 1.16 -30.44 -6.23
CA ARG A 589 1.60 -30.57 -4.83
C ARG A 589 2.65 -29.53 -4.49
N LEU A 590 2.68 -29.11 -3.23
CA LEU A 590 3.67 -28.19 -2.68
C LEU A 590 4.76 -29.04 -2.02
N GLU A 591 5.92 -29.14 -2.65
CA GLU A 591 7.01 -30.00 -2.19
C GLU A 591 8.25 -29.20 -1.82
N ASN A 592 9.07 -29.80 -0.96
CA ASN A 592 10.37 -29.28 -0.57
C ASN A 592 11.40 -30.39 -0.79
N SER A 593 11.76 -30.64 -2.05
CA SER A 593 12.66 -31.75 -2.42
C SER A 593 14.04 -31.22 -2.81
N GLY A 594 15.08 -31.86 -2.30
CA GLY A 594 16.46 -31.63 -2.72
C GLY A 594 16.90 -32.43 -3.95
N GLU A 595 16.04 -33.36 -4.41
CA GLU A 595 16.32 -34.26 -5.54
C GLU A 595 15.93 -33.66 -6.89
N ASP A 596 16.63 -34.14 -7.92
CA ASP A 596 17.00 -33.49 -9.17
C ASP A 596 15.93 -32.66 -9.90
N MET A 597 16.39 -31.45 -10.26
CA MET A 597 15.71 -30.49 -11.12
C MET A 597 15.60 -30.95 -12.56
N ASP A 598 16.55 -31.77 -13.00
CA ASP A 598 16.70 -32.16 -14.39
C ASP A 598 16.18 -33.58 -14.65
N ASP A 599 16.25 -34.50 -13.68
CA ASP A 599 15.95 -35.91 -13.92
C ASP A 599 14.46 -36.28 -13.81
N ARG A 600 13.69 -35.65 -12.90
CA ARG A 600 12.27 -36.01 -12.69
C ARG A 600 11.36 -35.71 -13.89
N ALA A 601 11.81 -34.83 -14.80
CA ALA A 601 11.08 -34.50 -16.02
C ALA A 601 11.60 -35.25 -17.26
N LEU A 602 12.71 -36.02 -17.16
CA LEU A 602 13.20 -36.80 -18.30
C LEU A 602 12.20 -37.89 -18.67
N ASP A 603 11.63 -38.58 -17.69
CA ASP A 603 10.68 -39.69 -17.90
C ASP A 603 9.30 -39.24 -18.44
N VAL A 604 9.00 -37.94 -18.39
CA VAL A 604 7.69 -37.37 -18.80
C VAL A 604 7.81 -36.36 -19.94
N ARG A 605 9.03 -36.08 -20.44
CA ARG A 605 9.20 -35.33 -21.68
C ARG A 605 8.69 -36.20 -22.81
N ASN A 606 7.54 -35.83 -23.37
CA ASN A 606 7.12 -36.38 -24.66
C ASN A 606 8.24 -36.11 -25.68
N ILE A 607 9.00 -37.15 -26.03
CA ILE A 607 9.91 -37.11 -27.16
C ILE A 607 9.02 -36.97 -28.39
N HIS A 608 9.11 -35.81 -29.05
CA HIS A 608 8.39 -35.59 -30.29
C HIS A 608 9.16 -36.31 -31.39
N VAL A 609 8.93 -37.62 -31.52
CA VAL A 609 9.48 -38.42 -32.61
C VAL A 609 8.77 -37.97 -33.89
N LYS A 610 9.49 -37.33 -34.81
CA LYS A 610 8.94 -37.11 -36.16
C LYS A 610 9.01 -38.44 -36.91
N MET A 611 8.14 -38.63 -37.90
CA MET A 611 8.16 -39.84 -38.73
C MET A 611 9.54 -40.07 -39.36
N ASP A 612 10.26 -38.98 -39.67
CA ASP A 612 11.61 -38.98 -40.23
C ASP A 612 12.69 -39.50 -39.25
N ASP A 613 12.40 -39.50 -37.95
CA ASP A 613 13.32 -39.94 -36.88
C ASP A 613 13.16 -41.46 -36.58
N VAL A 614 12.19 -42.14 -37.20
CA VAL A 614 11.95 -43.58 -37.02
C VAL A 614 12.64 -44.36 -38.14
N THR A 615 13.83 -44.89 -37.87
CA THR A 615 14.45 -45.90 -38.75
C THR A 615 13.84 -47.26 -38.46
N TYR A 616 13.24 -47.89 -39.48
CA TYR A 616 12.84 -49.29 -39.40
C TYR A 616 14.09 -50.16 -39.22
N LEU A 617 14.11 -50.91 -38.11
CA LEU A 617 15.12 -51.93 -37.82
C LEU A 617 14.89 -53.19 -38.65
#